data_AF-A0A363NYL4-F1
#
_entry.id   AF-A0A363NYL4-F1
#
_cell.length_a   1.000
_cell.length_b   1.000
_cell.length_c   1.000
_cell.angle_alpha   90.00
_cell.angle_beta   90.00
_cell.angle_gamma   90.00
#
_symmetry.space_group_name_H-M   'P 1'
#
loop_
_entity.id
_entity.type
_entity.pdbx_description
1 polymer ?
#
loop_
_entity_poly.entity_id
_entity_poly.type
_entity_poly.pdbx_seq_one_letter_code
_entity_poly.pdbx_strand_id
1 'polypeptide(L)'
;MNIAHLTEEQLQTLADSTDGTASLEMDHISTCAICRIKFENYQSINLAIQELPITTFDPDLPDDIVNMLIPQKIPIHWAALVAATLGGILVTVSAVIYGKQFVVLFIQLPTIMRYLFAILPLSFICIQSILYLIRYRQKLNMIIKKQIILQPKSDLWI
;
A
#
# COMPACT_ATOMS: atom_id res chain seq x y z
N MET A 1 -32.76 13.49 47.75
CA MET A 1 -31.53 13.94 47.06
C MET A 1 -30.94 12.72 46.40
N ASN A 2 -31.38 12.43 45.17
CA ASN A 2 -30.97 11.22 44.44
C ASN A 2 -29.69 11.57 43.66
N ILE A 3 -28.59 10.91 43.99
CA ILE A 3 -27.21 11.24 43.56
C ILE A 3 -26.88 10.48 42.25
N ALA A 4 -27.89 10.06 41.50
CA ALA A 4 -27.71 9.36 40.23
C ALA A 4 -27.63 10.40 39.11
N HIS A 5 -26.41 10.68 38.64
CA HIS A 5 -26.15 11.46 37.43
C HIS A 5 -26.35 10.56 36.19
N LEU A 6 -26.70 11.15 35.05
CA LEU A 6 -26.62 10.44 33.78
C LEU A 6 -25.20 9.96 33.51
N THR A 7 -25.11 8.79 32.89
CA THR A 7 -23.82 8.26 32.42
C THR A 7 -23.31 9.09 31.23
N GLU A 8 -22.00 9.05 31.01
CA GLU A 8 -21.37 9.82 29.95
C GLU A 8 -21.87 9.39 28.55
N GLU A 9 -22.10 8.09 28.36
CA GLU A 9 -22.63 7.52 27.12
C GLU A 9 -24.05 8.03 26.82
N GLN A 10 -24.89 8.19 27.85
CA GLN A 10 -26.24 8.77 27.70
C GLN A 10 -26.19 10.26 27.34
N LEU A 11 -25.26 11.02 27.92
CA LEU A 11 -25.10 12.44 27.60
C LEU A 11 -24.61 12.67 26.16
N GLN A 12 -23.69 11.81 25.69
CA GLN A 12 -23.16 11.90 24.33
C GLN A 12 -24.20 11.48 23.28
N THR A 13 -24.89 10.35 23.51
CA THR A 13 -25.97 9.89 22.61
C THR A 13 -27.10 10.90 22.52
N LEU A 14 -27.43 11.58 23.64
CA LEU A 14 -28.42 12.65 23.66
C LEU A 14 -27.98 13.89 22.88
N ALA A 15 -26.69 14.25 22.93
CA ALA A 15 -26.12 15.38 22.18
C ALA A 15 -25.97 15.08 20.68
N ASP A 16 -25.86 13.81 20.30
CA ASP A 16 -25.82 13.33 18.90
C ASP A 16 -27.23 13.16 18.30
N SER A 17 -28.24 12.81 19.10
CA SER A 17 -29.60 12.56 18.63
C SER A 17 -30.36 13.86 18.37
N THR A 18 -30.87 14.05 17.15
CA THR A 18 -31.75 15.18 16.79
C THR A 18 -33.22 14.93 17.17
N ASP A 19 -33.55 13.71 17.59
CA ASP A 19 -34.92 13.29 17.91
C ASP A 19 -35.25 13.56 19.38
N GLY A 20 -36.36 14.28 19.59
CA GLY A 20 -36.90 14.66 20.90
C GLY A 20 -37.46 13.49 21.74
N THR A 21 -36.92 12.28 21.60
CA THR A 21 -37.35 11.07 22.34
C THR A 21 -36.89 11.02 23.79
N ALA A 22 -36.13 12.01 24.26
CA ALA A 22 -35.49 12.02 25.57
C ALA A 22 -36.17 12.93 26.60
N SER A 23 -37.51 12.93 26.65
CA SER A 23 -38.26 13.83 27.54
C SER A 23 -37.92 13.65 29.03
N LEU A 24 -37.57 12.43 29.46
CA LEU A 24 -37.18 12.12 30.85
C LEU A 24 -35.73 12.53 31.17
N GLU A 25 -34.82 12.44 30.21
CA GLU A 25 -33.40 12.79 30.38
C GLU A 25 -33.20 14.31 30.30
N MET A 26 -33.98 14.99 29.45
CA MET A 26 -34.09 16.46 29.39
C MET A 26 -34.63 17.06 30.69
N ASP A 27 -35.61 16.41 31.33
CA ASP A 27 -36.16 16.85 32.62
C ASP A 27 -35.10 16.77 33.73
N HIS A 28 -34.27 15.72 33.71
CA HIS A 28 -33.12 15.60 34.62
C HIS A 28 -32.05 16.67 34.37
N ILE A 29 -31.73 16.96 33.10
CA ILE A 29 -30.77 18.01 32.71
C ILE A 29 -31.23 19.38 33.20
N SER A 30 -32.55 19.66 33.17
CA SER A 30 -33.10 20.92 33.67
C SER A 30 -32.90 21.10 35.19
N THR A 31 -32.86 20.00 35.93
CA THR A 31 -32.77 19.98 37.40
C THR A 31 -31.33 19.82 37.90
N CYS A 32 -30.44 19.18 37.13
CA CYS A 32 -29.05 18.91 37.51
C CYS A 32 -28.06 19.81 36.78
N ALA A 33 -27.50 20.80 37.49
CA ALA A 33 -26.52 21.74 36.94
C ALA A 33 -25.27 21.06 36.35
N ILE A 34 -24.83 19.93 36.92
CA ILE A 34 -23.64 19.19 36.46
C ILE A 34 -23.90 18.52 35.12
N CYS A 35 -25.05 17.84 34.96
CA CYS A 35 -25.43 17.19 33.71
C CYS A 35 -25.70 18.21 32.61
N ARG A 36 -26.24 19.39 32.95
CA ARG A 36 -26.44 20.50 32.00
C ARG A 36 -25.15 21.01 31.39
N ILE A 37 -24.14 21.30 32.21
CA ILE A 37 -22.84 21.79 31.73
C ILE A 37 -22.18 20.77 30.81
N LYS A 38 -22.24 19.47 31.15
CA LYS A 38 -21.69 18.41 30.30
C LYS A 38 -22.42 18.30 28.97
N PHE A 39 -23.75 18.35 28.99
CA PHE A 39 -24.56 18.31 27.77
C PHE A 39 -24.26 19.49 26.83
N GLU A 40 -24.19 20.72 27.36
CA GLU A 40 -23.84 21.92 26.59
C GLU A 40 -22.44 21.80 25.96
N ASN A 41 -21.47 21.22 26.68
CA ASN A 41 -20.14 20.95 26.14
C ASN A 41 -20.19 19.99 24.94
N TYR A 42 -20.88 18.84 25.06
CA TYR A 42 -21.03 17.91 23.94
C TYR A 42 -21.75 18.53 22.75
N GLN A 43 -22.78 19.32 23.00
CA GLN A 43 -23.49 20.06 21.94
C GLN A 43 -22.56 21.04 21.22
N SER A 44 -21.73 21.79 21.96
CA SER A 44 -20.77 22.72 21.37
C SER A 44 -19.70 22.01 20.52
N ILE A 45 -19.23 20.83 20.96
CA ILE A 45 -18.27 20.02 20.22
C ILE A 45 -18.90 19.52 18.93
N ASN A 46 -20.16 19.05 18.97
CA ASN A 46 -20.88 18.59 17.79
C ASN A 46 -21.13 19.71 16.78
N LEU A 47 -21.47 20.91 17.24
CA LEU A 47 -21.60 22.09 16.38
C LEU A 47 -20.26 22.44 15.73
N ALA A 48 -19.16 22.44 16.50
CA ALA A 48 -17.83 22.68 15.96
C ALA A 48 -17.42 21.61 14.93
N ILE A 49 -17.84 20.35 15.12
CA ILE A 49 -17.61 19.26 14.14
C ILE A 49 -18.46 19.46 12.88
N GLN A 50 -19.70 19.94 13.00
CA GLN A 50 -20.55 20.24 11.84
C GLN A 50 -20.06 21.46 11.05
N GLU A 51 -19.42 22.41 11.72
CA GLU A 51 -18.78 23.58 11.10
C GLU A 51 -17.45 23.26 10.43
N LEU A 52 -16.86 22.09 10.71
CA LEU A 52 -15.70 21.64 9.94
C LEU A 52 -16.11 21.51 8.47
N PRO A 53 -15.29 22.02 7.53
CA PRO A 53 -15.57 21.86 6.12
C PRO A 53 -15.66 20.36 5.83
N ILE A 54 -16.85 19.92 5.43
CA ILE A 54 -17.06 18.57 4.91
C ILE A 54 -16.04 18.42 3.78
N THR A 55 -15.05 17.57 3.99
CA THR A 55 -14.10 17.23 2.94
C THR A 55 -14.90 16.51 1.88
N THR A 56 -15.38 17.27 0.90
CA THR A 56 -15.97 16.73 -0.31
C THR A 56 -14.92 15.80 -0.88
N PHE A 57 -15.24 14.51 -0.90
CA PHE A 57 -14.45 13.53 -1.61
C PHE A 57 -14.30 14.06 -3.03
N ASP A 58 -13.09 14.50 -3.39
CA ASP A 58 -12.84 15.15 -4.67
C ASP A 58 -13.16 14.14 -5.78
N PRO A 59 -14.23 14.36 -6.57
CA PRO A 59 -14.59 13.45 -7.66
C PRO A 59 -13.56 13.50 -8.79
N ASP A 60 -12.68 14.52 -8.82
CA ASP A 60 -11.50 14.56 -9.69
C ASP A 60 -10.33 13.84 -9.01
N LEU A 61 -10.58 12.61 -8.54
CA LEU A 61 -9.49 11.71 -8.17
C LEU A 61 -8.63 11.55 -9.45
N PRO A 62 -7.38 12.05 -9.48
CA PRO A 62 -6.61 12.10 -10.71
C PRO A 62 -6.57 10.70 -11.31
N ASP A 63 -6.75 10.57 -12.63
CA ASP A 63 -6.63 9.29 -13.34
C ASP A 63 -5.34 8.54 -12.94
N ASP A 64 -4.30 9.28 -12.53
CA ASP A 64 -3.05 8.76 -11.98
C ASP A 64 -3.23 7.94 -10.69
N ILE A 65 -4.14 8.30 -9.77
CA ILE A 65 -4.47 7.51 -8.56
C ILE A 65 -5.26 6.26 -8.95
N VAL A 66 -6.25 6.41 -9.84
CA VAL A 66 -7.04 5.27 -10.35
C VAL A 66 -6.14 4.25 -11.05
N ASN A 67 -5.19 4.72 -11.86
CA ASN A 67 -4.18 3.89 -12.53
C ASN A 67 -3.18 3.25 -11.54
N MET A 68 -3.01 3.81 -10.34
CA MET A 68 -2.18 3.23 -9.28
C MET A 68 -2.93 2.13 -8.53
N LEU A 69 -4.27 2.19 -8.45
CA LEU A 69 -5.12 1.14 -7.90
C LEU A 69 -5.29 -0.05 -8.85
N ILE A 70 -5.17 0.15 -10.16
CA ILE A 70 -5.23 -0.93 -11.14
C ILE A 70 -3.88 -1.65 -11.13
N PRO A 71 -3.79 -2.90 -10.62
CA PRO A 71 -2.54 -3.64 -10.65
C PRO A 71 -2.12 -3.80 -12.10
N GLN A 72 -1.00 -3.17 -12.45
CA GLN A 72 -0.42 -3.27 -13.79
C GLN A 72 -0.09 -4.74 -14.04
N LYS A 73 -0.92 -5.43 -14.82
CA LYS A 73 -0.72 -6.85 -15.15
C LYS A 73 0.59 -6.96 -15.92
N ILE A 74 1.63 -7.44 -15.26
CA ILE A 74 2.88 -7.80 -15.92
C ILE A 74 2.51 -8.85 -16.98
N PRO A 75 2.82 -8.64 -18.27
CA PRO A 75 2.53 -9.64 -19.29
C PRO A 75 3.35 -10.89 -18.97
N ILE A 76 2.67 -11.90 -18.42
CA ILE A 76 3.29 -13.21 -18.19
C ILE A 76 3.45 -13.86 -19.56
N HIS A 77 4.68 -13.92 -20.04
CA HIS A 77 5.02 -14.66 -21.24
C HIS A 77 5.00 -16.17 -20.91
N TRP A 78 3.80 -16.76 -20.90
CA TRP A 78 3.58 -18.17 -20.57
C TRP A 78 4.46 -19.12 -21.37
N ALA A 79 4.73 -18.82 -22.64
CA ALA A 79 5.64 -19.59 -23.47
C ALA A 79 7.08 -19.60 -22.92
N ALA A 80 7.58 -18.46 -22.45
CA ALA A 80 8.90 -18.36 -21.83
C ALA A 80 8.95 -19.08 -20.49
N LEU A 81 7.88 -18.99 -19.70
CA LEU A 81 7.76 -19.70 -18.42
C LEU A 81 7.78 -21.23 -18.63
N VAL A 82 6.97 -21.74 -19.55
CA VAL A 82 6.89 -23.18 -19.87
C VAL A 82 8.21 -23.68 -20.47
N ALA A 83 8.84 -22.91 -21.35
CA ALA A 83 10.15 -23.27 -21.89
C ALA A 83 11.22 -23.31 -20.80
N ALA A 84 11.22 -22.34 -19.88
CA ALA A 84 12.16 -22.28 -18.77
C ALA A 84 11.96 -23.44 -17.77
N THR A 85 10.72 -23.79 -17.45
CA THR A 85 10.42 -24.91 -16.54
C THR A 85 10.77 -26.26 -17.17
N LEU A 86 10.36 -26.49 -18.42
CA LEU A 86 10.67 -27.73 -19.13
C LEU A 86 12.18 -27.89 -19.36
N GLY A 87 12.85 -26.83 -19.79
CA GLY A 87 14.29 -26.80 -19.95
C GLY A 87 15.03 -27.01 -18.64
N GLY A 88 14.57 -26.36 -17.56
CA GLY A 88 15.11 -26.55 -16.21
C GLY A 88 15.00 -28.00 -15.74
N ILE A 89 13.82 -28.62 -15.86
CA ILE A 89 13.61 -30.03 -15.50
C ILE A 89 14.54 -30.94 -16.31
N LEU A 90 14.63 -30.74 -17.62
CA LEU A 90 15.49 -31.55 -18.49
C LEU A 90 16.96 -31.47 -18.08
N VAL A 91 17.47 -30.26 -17.82
CA VAL A 91 18.85 -30.05 -17.35
C VAL A 91 19.06 -30.71 -16.00
N THR A 92 18.10 -30.58 -15.07
CA THR A 92 18.21 -31.14 -13.72
C THR A 92 18.22 -32.67 -13.74
N VAL A 93 17.31 -33.29 -14.50
CA VAL A 93 17.24 -34.74 -14.67
C VAL A 93 18.50 -35.27 -15.34
N SER A 94 18.98 -34.59 -16.39
CA SER A 94 20.22 -34.95 -17.08
C SER A 94 21.43 -34.86 -16.16
N ALA A 95 21.50 -33.84 -15.31
CA ALA A 95 22.57 -33.67 -14.33
C ALA A 95 22.54 -34.75 -13.23
N VAL A 96 21.37 -35.19 -12.78
CA VAL A 96 21.23 -36.25 -11.77
C VAL A 96 21.65 -37.61 -12.34
N ILE A 97 21.20 -37.95 -13.54
CA ILE A 97 21.47 -39.26 -14.15
C ILE A 97 22.92 -39.34 -14.65
N TYR A 98 23.39 -38.29 -15.33
CA TYR A 98 24.66 -38.31 -16.06
C TYR A 98 25.73 -37.38 -15.48
N GLY A 99 25.52 -36.81 -14.28
CA GLY A 99 26.39 -35.77 -13.72
C GLY A 99 27.87 -36.13 -13.70
N LYS A 100 28.22 -37.38 -13.36
CA LYS A 100 29.61 -37.86 -13.38
C LYS A 100 30.20 -37.88 -14.79
N GLN A 101 29.41 -38.25 -15.79
CA GLN A 101 29.84 -38.28 -17.19
C GLN A 101 29.96 -36.87 -17.77
N PHE A 102 29.09 -35.95 -17.34
CA PHE A 102 29.21 -34.53 -17.67
C PHE A 102 30.54 -33.95 -17.17
N VAL A 103 30.95 -34.25 -15.93
CA VAL A 103 32.25 -33.78 -15.41
C VAL A 103 33.42 -34.29 -16.26
N VAL A 104 33.39 -35.57 -16.65
CA VAL A 104 34.43 -36.16 -17.50
C VAL A 104 34.44 -35.51 -18.89
N LEU A 105 33.26 -35.30 -19.50
CA LEU A 105 33.14 -34.58 -20.77
C LEU A 105 33.69 -33.17 -20.66
N PHE A 106 33.36 -32.43 -19.60
CA PHE A 106 33.90 -31.09 -19.36
C PHE A 106 35.43 -31.09 -19.16
N ILE A 107 36.01 -32.14 -18.56
CA ILE A 107 37.47 -32.31 -18.41
C ILE A 107 38.15 -32.75 -19.72
N GLN A 108 37.41 -33.30 -20.68
CA GLN A 108 37.94 -33.64 -22.00
C GLN A 108 37.79 -32.49 -23.01
N LEU A 109 36.95 -31.49 -22.72
CA LEU A 109 36.80 -30.33 -23.60
C LEU A 109 38.10 -29.49 -23.68
N PRO A 110 38.39 -28.88 -24.85
CA PRO A 110 39.49 -27.93 -24.98
C PRO A 110 39.35 -26.77 -24.00
N THR A 111 40.46 -26.29 -23.44
CA THR A 111 40.49 -25.23 -22.42
C THR A 111 39.73 -23.97 -22.86
N ILE A 112 39.85 -23.61 -24.14
CA ILE A 112 39.18 -22.44 -24.75
C ILE A 112 37.65 -22.56 -24.64
N MET A 113 37.09 -23.75 -24.93
CA MET A 113 35.65 -23.97 -24.87
C MET A 113 35.12 -23.94 -23.44
N ARG A 114 35.90 -24.40 -22.45
CA ARG A 114 35.51 -24.32 -21.03
C ARG A 114 35.35 -22.87 -20.58
N TYR A 115 36.30 -22.01 -20.94
CA TYR A 115 36.20 -20.58 -20.64
C TYR A 115 34.99 -19.95 -21.34
N LEU A 116 34.72 -20.34 -22.59
CA LEU A 116 33.56 -19.84 -23.32
C LEU A 116 32.23 -20.22 -22.64
N PHE A 117 32.09 -21.48 -22.21
CA PHE A 117 30.91 -21.96 -21.47
C PHE A 117 30.75 -21.32 -20.09
N ALA A 118 31.84 -20.91 -19.43
CA ALA A 118 31.79 -20.24 -18.14
C ALA A 118 31.51 -18.73 -18.26
N ILE A 119 32.17 -18.05 -19.20
CA ILE A 119 32.15 -16.58 -19.31
C ILE A 119 30.88 -16.07 -19.98
N LEU A 120 30.33 -16.79 -20.97
CA LEU A 120 29.09 -16.37 -21.65
C LEU A 120 27.89 -16.22 -20.71
N PRO A 121 27.49 -17.25 -19.94
CA PRO A 121 26.35 -17.11 -19.04
C PRO A 121 26.63 -16.07 -17.94
N LEU A 122 27.86 -16.01 -17.43
CA LEU A 122 28.26 -15.03 -16.42
C LEU A 122 28.09 -13.59 -16.95
N SER A 123 28.58 -13.31 -18.15
CA SER A 123 28.47 -11.97 -18.76
C SER A 123 27.02 -11.61 -19.04
N PHE A 124 26.20 -12.55 -19.52
CA PHE A 124 24.78 -12.33 -19.73
C PHE A 124 24.04 -11.99 -18.43
N ILE A 125 24.30 -12.74 -17.34
CA ILE A 125 23.72 -12.47 -16.01
C ILE A 125 24.14 -11.09 -15.50
N CYS A 126 25.42 -10.72 -15.63
CA CYS A 126 25.92 -9.41 -15.22
C CYS A 126 25.21 -8.27 -15.98
N ILE A 127 25.11 -8.38 -17.31
CA ILE A 127 24.46 -7.36 -18.15
C ILE A 127 22.97 -7.23 -17.78
N GLN A 128 22.26 -8.35 -17.66
CA GLN A 128 20.84 -8.34 -17.26
C GLN A 128 20.64 -7.71 -15.88
N SER A 129 21.52 -8.02 -14.92
CA SER A 129 21.46 -7.45 -13.57
C SER A 129 21.66 -5.94 -13.58
N ILE A 130 22.64 -5.45 -14.35
CA ILE A 130 22.89 -4.01 -14.49
C ILE A 130 21.69 -3.31 -15.15
N LEU A 131 21.15 -3.86 -16.24
CA LEU A 131 19.98 -3.30 -16.92
C LEU A 131 18.75 -3.28 -16.02
N TYR A 132 18.55 -4.32 -15.21
CA TYR A 132 17.49 -4.38 -14.22
C TYR A 132 17.65 -3.27 -13.17
N LEU A 133 18.86 -3.07 -12.64
CA LEU A 133 19.16 -2.00 -11.69
C LEU A 133 18.93 -0.60 -12.28
N ILE A 134 19.32 -0.38 -13.54
CA ILE A 134 19.08 0.89 -14.23
C ILE A 134 17.59 1.17 -14.37
N ARG A 135 16.80 0.19 -14.83
CA ARG A 135 15.34 0.32 -14.95
C ARG A 135 14.68 0.56 -13.60
N TYR A 136 15.16 -0.11 -12.56
CA TYR A 136 14.67 0.09 -11.20
C TYR A 136 14.95 1.51 -10.70
N ARG A 137 16.17 2.02 -10.89
CA ARG A 137 16.53 3.41 -10.56
C ARG A 137 15.69 4.42 -11.34
N GLN A 138 15.46 4.18 -12.63
CA GLN A 138 14.60 5.05 -13.45
C GLN A 138 13.17 5.12 -12.91
N LYS A 139 12.59 3.97 -12.52
CA LYS A 139 11.27 3.94 -11.90
C LYS A 139 11.22 4.73 -10.58
N LEU A 140 12.21 4.56 -9.71
CA LEU A 140 12.31 5.32 -8.46
C LEU A 140 12.42 6.83 -8.70
N ASN A 141 13.30 7.25 -9.61
CA ASN A 141 13.44 8.67 -9.95
C ASN A 141 12.17 9.27 -10.55
N MET A 142 11.39 8.48 -11.30
CA MET A 142 10.10 8.92 -11.84
C MET A 142 9.06 9.13 -10.74
N ILE A 143 9.02 8.24 -9.74
CA ILE A 143 8.13 8.36 -8.57
C ILE A 143 8.52 9.59 -7.74
N ILE A 144 9.80 9.75 -7.43
CA ILE A 144 10.32 10.90 -6.66
C ILE A 144 10.00 12.22 -7.37
N LYS A 145 10.25 12.30 -8.69
CA LYS A 145 9.96 13.51 -9.48
C LYS A 145 8.46 13.83 -9.52
N LYS A 146 7.58 12.82 -9.63
CA LYS A 146 6.12 13.01 -9.59
C LYS A 146 5.65 13.51 -8.21
N GLN A 147 6.22 13.00 -7.12
CA GLN A 147 5.86 13.44 -5.77
C GLN A 147 6.25 14.91 -5.51
N ILE A 148 7.40 15.35 -6.04
CA ILE A 148 7.82 16.76 -5.98
C ILE A 148 6.88 17.67 -6.80
N ILE A 149 6.38 17.18 -7.95
CA ILE A 149 5.45 17.93 -8.81
C ILE A 149 4.03 18.01 -8.21
N LEU A 150 3.61 17.01 -7.43
CA LEU A 150 2.32 17.00 -6.70
C LEU A 150 2.35 17.75 -5.35
N GLN A 151 3.53 18.22 -4.94
CA GLN A 151 3.73 19.12 -3.81
C GLN A 151 4.10 20.57 -4.26
N PRO A 152 3.46 21.20 -5.28
CA PRO A 152 3.69 22.60 -5.49
C PRO A 152 2.81 23.34 -4.47
N LYS A 153 3.45 23.90 -3.44
CA LYS A 153 2.99 25.12 -2.76
C LYS A 153 1.91 24.94 -1.67
N SER A 154 2.18 24.14 -0.63
CA SER A 154 1.53 24.35 0.69
C SER A 154 2.24 25.43 1.54
N ASP A 155 3.47 25.80 1.19
CA ASP A 155 4.31 26.62 2.07
C ASP A 155 4.36 28.11 1.67
N LEU A 156 3.35 28.59 0.94
CA LEU A 156 3.24 30.00 0.55
C LEU A 156 2.04 30.71 1.21
N TRP A 157 1.80 30.41 2.48
CA TRP A 157 0.89 31.14 3.37
C TRP A 157 1.42 31.08 4.82
N ILE A 158 2.54 31.77 5.07
CA ILE A 158 2.85 32.36 6.38
C ILE A 158 3.34 33.79 6.11
#